data_AF-A0A4R2HTG5-F1
#
_entry.id   AF-A0A4R2HTG5-F1
#
_cell.length_a   1.000
_cell.length_b   1.000
_cell.length_c   1.000
_cell.angle_alpha   90.00
_cell.angle_beta   90.00
_cell.angle_gamma   90.00
#
_symmetry.space_group_name_H-M   'P 1'
#
loop_
_entity.id
_entity.type
_entity.pdbx_description
1 polymer ?
#
loop_
_entity_poly.entity_id
_entity_poly.type
_entity_poly.pdbx_seq_one_letter_code
_entity_poly.pdbx_strand_id
1 'polypeptide(L)'
;MNPTDEVDDLLTRAGARWRADQPSAPEPDLEQMLGGRRRPRGWVPALAAASVAAIAAAALTVLPGGDKEPAAGPSTTGGTPQSFAQGNQAPNDDLLVRDGDRVEVGGHVIAAPGKEPVFCPPLPQPAIGRPKGAELVPSCPAEYAVTLKGFDLNKLGYAKTIQGVRTGSAIVTGIWSGRTIEVQEQTVPKTLSTTAELHIPPDQVPCPEPAGGWKAGPNDINKPGVAAFLDARQAQATDPRLLYPKGRVPGAPEVYTIGVAHGDLAAFRTAFEKVYDGNLCVHQVKLSKADLAKIGTAADALMDKDLGMYGFGPDGVDKLGISALVYDEALKTALTPIGLENIKLDVVVKPLR
;
A
#
# COMPACT_ATOMS: atom_id res chain seq x y z
N MET A 1 42.83 5.02 17.63
CA MET A 1 42.24 4.16 16.59
C MET A 1 40.74 4.32 16.70
N ASN A 2 40.08 4.81 15.64
CA ASN A 2 38.64 5.01 15.66
C ASN A 2 37.94 3.66 15.39
N PRO A 3 36.91 3.28 16.16
CA PRO A 3 36.17 2.03 15.96
C PRO A 3 35.55 1.86 14.57
N THR A 4 35.39 2.96 13.82
CA THR A 4 34.85 2.97 12.47
C THR A 4 35.78 2.35 11.43
N ASP A 5 37.10 2.42 11.65
CA ASP A 5 38.09 1.97 10.66
C ASP A 5 38.14 0.43 10.55
N GLU A 6 37.84 -0.28 11.65
CA GLU A 6 37.85 -1.75 11.68
C GLU A 6 36.65 -2.38 10.95
N VAL A 7 35.49 -1.72 11.02
CA VAL A 7 34.28 -2.15 10.30
C VAL A 7 34.45 -1.95 8.80
N ASP A 8 34.99 -0.81 8.37
CA ASP A 8 35.25 -0.53 6.96
C ASP A 8 36.29 -1.50 6.37
N ASP A 9 37.33 -1.85 7.13
CA ASP A 9 38.30 -2.87 6.72
C ASP A 9 37.71 -4.28 6.65
N LEU A 10 36.76 -4.61 7.53
CA LEU A 10 36.02 -5.87 7.49
C LEU A 10 35.10 -5.96 6.26
N LEU A 11 34.33 -4.90 5.99
CA LEU A 11 33.44 -4.82 4.84
C LEU A 11 34.22 -4.84 3.52
N THR A 12 35.35 -4.14 3.46
CA THR A 12 36.22 -4.13 2.28
C THR A 12 36.79 -5.52 1.98
N ARG A 13 37.27 -6.24 3.02
CA ARG A 13 37.76 -7.62 2.88
C ARG A 13 36.67 -8.62 2.51
N ALA A 14 35.47 -8.49 3.10
CA ALA A 14 34.32 -9.32 2.78
C ALA A 14 33.88 -9.10 1.31
N GLY A 15 33.81 -7.85 0.86
CA GLY A 15 33.49 -7.52 -0.53
C GLY A 15 34.53 -8.03 -1.53
N ALA A 16 35.82 -8.03 -1.15
CA ALA A 16 36.87 -8.59 -1.98
C ALA A 16 36.78 -10.12 -2.12
N ARG A 17 36.54 -10.84 -1.02
CA ARG A 17 36.31 -12.30 -1.05
C ARG A 17 35.08 -12.67 -1.87
N TRP A 18 33.97 -11.96 -1.64
CA TRP A 18 32.73 -12.22 -2.37
C TRP A 18 32.92 -12.09 -3.88
N ARG A 19 33.68 -11.08 -4.35
CA ARG A 19 34.02 -10.90 -5.78
C ARG A 19 34.93 -12.00 -6.32
N ALA A 20 35.84 -12.53 -5.50
CA ALA A 20 36.74 -13.61 -5.89
C ALA A 20 36.02 -14.98 -5.99
N ASP A 21 35.00 -15.18 -5.16
CA ASP A 21 34.21 -16.42 -5.11
C ASP A 21 33.05 -16.43 -6.13
N GLN A 22 32.80 -15.33 -6.85
CA GLN A 22 31.83 -15.34 -7.94
C GLN A 22 32.37 -16.23 -9.08
N PRO A 23 31.58 -17.19 -9.58
CA PRO A 23 31.94 -17.91 -10.79
C PRO A 23 32.12 -16.91 -11.93
N SER A 24 33.11 -17.16 -12.79
CA SER A 24 33.33 -16.39 -14.01
C SER A 24 31.99 -16.21 -14.72
N ALA A 25 31.66 -14.98 -15.10
CA ALA A 25 30.46 -14.73 -15.88
C ALA A 25 30.44 -15.70 -17.07
N PRO A 26 29.31 -16.37 -17.36
CA PRO A 26 29.23 -17.26 -18.50
C PRO A 26 29.69 -16.49 -19.74
N GLU A 27 30.60 -17.10 -20.51
CA GLU A 27 31.09 -16.47 -21.72
C GLU A 27 29.87 -16.15 -22.59
N PRO A 28 29.73 -14.89 -23.07
CA PRO A 28 28.63 -14.55 -23.95
C PRO A 28 28.69 -15.48 -25.15
N ASP A 29 27.58 -16.16 -25.44
CA ASP A 29 27.44 -17.01 -26.62
C ASP A 29 27.47 -16.10 -27.86
N LEU A 30 28.68 -15.88 -28.37
CA LEU A 30 28.95 -15.03 -29.52
C LEU A 30 28.37 -15.65 -30.80
N GLU A 31 28.12 -16.96 -30.86
CA GLU A 31 27.47 -17.59 -32.00
C GLU A 31 26.00 -17.20 -32.07
N GLN A 32 25.32 -17.14 -30.92
CA GLN A 32 23.93 -16.70 -30.84
C GLN A 32 23.79 -15.19 -31.14
N MET A 33 24.76 -14.36 -30.74
CA MET A 33 24.75 -12.92 -31.00
C MET A 33 25.19 -12.51 -32.42
N LEU A 34 26.02 -13.32 -33.10
CA LEU A 34 26.52 -13.02 -34.45
C LEU A 34 25.81 -13.80 -35.56
N GLY A 35 25.11 -14.90 -35.25
CA GLY A 35 24.41 -15.75 -36.22
C GLY A 35 23.05 -15.20 -36.72
N GLY A 36 22.48 -14.19 -36.06
CA GLY A 36 21.23 -13.57 -36.45
C GLY A 36 21.41 -12.43 -37.46
N ARG A 37 21.32 -12.73 -38.75
CA ARG A 37 21.26 -11.75 -39.85
C ARG A 37 20.22 -10.63 -39.57
N ARG A 38 20.71 -9.43 -39.21
CA ARG A 38 20.37 -8.11 -39.78
C ARG A 38 21.14 -7.00 -39.03
N ARG A 39 22.13 -6.41 -39.70
CA ARG A 39 22.80 -5.13 -39.36
C ARG A 39 22.44 -4.10 -40.46
N PRO A 40 22.68 -2.77 -40.27
CA PRO A 40 22.66 -1.94 -39.05
C PRO A 40 22.15 -0.49 -39.29
N ARG A 41 21.94 0.28 -38.20
CA ARG A 41 22.20 1.74 -37.99
C ARG A 41 21.44 2.15 -36.72
N GLY A 42 21.98 2.72 -35.65
CA GLY A 42 23.31 3.23 -35.35
C GLY A 42 23.12 4.46 -34.46
N TRP A 43 23.48 4.40 -33.18
CA TRP A 43 24.16 5.46 -32.39
C TRP A 43 24.28 5.05 -30.92
N VAL A 44 25.50 5.18 -30.38
CA VAL A 44 25.87 5.11 -28.96
C VAL A 44 26.58 6.42 -28.65
N PRO A 45 26.33 7.05 -27.50
CA PRO A 45 27.42 7.33 -26.56
C PRO A 45 26.99 7.04 -25.10
N ALA A 46 27.75 6.32 -24.28
CA ALA A 46 29.03 6.63 -23.62
C ALA A 46 28.85 7.20 -22.19
N LEU A 47 29.64 6.64 -21.28
CA LEU A 47 29.73 6.82 -19.82
C LEU A 47 30.11 8.24 -19.36
N ALA A 48 29.58 8.66 -18.20
CA ALA A 48 30.23 9.54 -17.22
C ALA A 48 29.41 9.46 -15.90
N ALA A 49 29.94 8.93 -14.81
CA ALA A 49 30.87 9.52 -13.83
C ALA A 49 30.13 10.06 -12.60
N ALA A 50 30.65 9.68 -11.43
CA ALA A 50 30.13 9.92 -10.10
C ALA A 50 30.11 11.40 -9.70
N SER A 51 29.22 11.77 -8.78
CA SER A 51 29.35 12.96 -7.95
C SER A 51 28.71 12.72 -6.58
N VAL A 52 29.56 12.66 -5.56
CA VAL A 52 29.24 12.66 -4.13
C VAL A 52 29.54 14.06 -3.60
N ALA A 53 28.58 14.71 -2.95
CA ALA A 53 28.71 15.83 -2.00
C ALA A 53 27.30 16.36 -1.66
N ALA A 54 26.94 16.86 -0.50
CA ALA A 54 27.51 16.88 0.84
C ALA A 54 26.32 17.17 1.78
N ILE A 55 26.24 16.51 2.93
CA ILE A 55 25.23 16.79 3.96
C ILE A 55 25.67 18.05 4.71
N ALA A 56 24.91 19.13 4.58
CA ALA A 56 25.05 20.31 5.43
C ALA A 56 24.04 20.22 6.58
N ALA A 57 24.58 20.06 7.79
CA ALA A 57 23.85 20.21 9.04
C ALA A 57 23.39 21.67 9.22
N ALA A 58 22.13 21.87 9.60
CA ALA A 58 21.64 23.15 10.09
C ALA A 58 20.98 22.98 11.46
N ALA A 59 21.45 23.81 12.39
CA ALA A 59 21.25 23.80 13.82
C ALA A 59 19.80 23.93 14.29
N LEU A 60 19.49 23.23 15.38
CA LEU A 60 18.38 23.49 16.29
C LEU A 60 18.61 24.84 16.99
N THR A 61 17.74 25.83 16.75
CA THR A 61 17.59 26.98 17.64
C THR A 61 16.44 26.73 18.60
N VAL A 62 16.78 26.51 19.87
CA VAL A 62 15.88 26.51 21.03
C VAL A 62 15.55 27.95 21.39
N LEU A 63 14.27 28.29 21.53
CA LEU A 63 13.83 29.49 22.24
C LEU A 63 12.89 29.09 23.41
N PRO A 64 13.06 29.69 24.60
CA PRO A 64 12.37 29.28 25.81
C PRO A 64 11.06 30.06 26.07
N GLY A 65 10.14 29.38 26.76
CA GLY A 65 9.42 29.87 27.94
C GLY A 65 8.50 31.10 27.80
N GLY A 66 7.20 30.88 28.02
CA GLY A 66 6.23 31.96 28.20
C GLY A 66 4.92 31.46 28.77
N ASP A 67 4.93 31.11 30.06
CA ASP A 67 3.73 30.90 30.88
C ASP A 67 2.83 32.14 30.86
N LYS A 68 1.54 31.96 30.58
CA LYS A 68 0.45 32.84 31.06
C LYS A 68 -0.94 32.26 30.75
N GLU A 69 -1.55 31.68 31.77
CA GLU A 69 -2.99 31.71 32.05
C GLU A 69 -3.13 31.85 33.58
N PRO A 70 -4.28 32.27 34.15
CA PRO A 70 -5.61 32.39 33.54
C PRO A 70 -6.34 33.71 33.84
N ALA A 71 -7.43 33.97 33.11
CA ALA A 71 -8.47 34.90 33.57
C ALA A 71 -9.85 34.33 33.25
N ALA A 72 -10.66 34.23 34.30
CA ALA A 72 -11.96 33.60 34.32
C ALA A 72 -13.12 34.60 34.09
N GLY A 73 -14.15 34.10 33.39
CA GLY A 73 -15.58 34.39 33.58
C GLY A 73 -16.21 35.48 32.69
N PRO A 74 -17.57 35.58 32.61
CA PRO A 74 -18.60 34.64 33.10
C PRO A 74 -19.81 34.36 32.13
N SER A 75 -20.47 33.22 32.40
CA SER A 75 -21.93 32.93 32.45
C SER A 75 -22.90 33.03 31.24
N THR A 76 -23.31 31.82 30.81
CA THR A 76 -24.69 31.28 30.67
C THR A 76 -25.79 31.99 29.86
N THR A 77 -26.30 31.28 28.84
CA THR A 77 -27.76 31.23 28.56
C THR A 77 -28.15 29.79 28.18
N GLY A 78 -29.19 29.29 28.85
CA GLY A 78 -29.63 27.90 28.77
C GLY A 78 -30.27 27.50 27.45
N GLY A 79 -29.93 26.30 27.00
CA GLY A 79 -30.66 25.51 26.02
C GLY A 79 -30.77 24.09 26.58
N THR A 80 -32.00 23.59 26.62
CA THR A 80 -32.42 22.24 27.02
C THR A 80 -31.51 21.17 26.37
N PRO A 81 -30.97 20.19 27.12
CA PRO A 81 -30.16 19.13 26.54
C PRO A 81 -31.08 18.20 25.72
N GLN A 82 -31.14 18.43 24.41
CA GLN A 82 -31.48 17.36 23.49
C GLN A 82 -30.42 16.28 23.64
N SER A 83 -30.84 15.10 24.06
CA SER A 83 -30.04 13.89 24.10
C SER A 83 -29.62 13.54 22.66
N PHE A 84 -28.45 14.02 22.24
CA PHE A 84 -27.73 13.52 21.08
C PHE A 84 -26.98 12.25 21.46
N ALA A 85 -27.71 11.21 21.88
CA ALA A 85 -27.19 9.85 21.93
C ALA A 85 -27.21 9.27 20.51
N GLN A 86 -26.55 9.94 19.57
CA GLN A 86 -26.19 9.41 18.27
C GLN A 86 -24.69 9.17 18.38
N GLY A 87 -24.38 7.95 18.81
CA GLY A 87 -23.15 7.59 19.51
C GLY A 87 -21.87 7.92 18.74
N ASN A 88 -20.82 8.19 19.52
CA ASN A 88 -19.42 8.34 19.11
C ASN A 88 -18.88 7.05 18.45
N GLN A 89 -19.42 6.62 17.31
CA GLN A 89 -18.80 5.59 16.50
C GLN A 89 -17.53 6.20 15.88
N ALA A 90 -16.39 5.67 16.27
CA ALA A 90 -15.13 6.03 15.63
C ALA A 90 -15.12 5.49 14.19
N PRO A 91 -14.34 6.11 13.29
CA PRO A 91 -14.12 5.55 11.95
C PRO A 91 -13.69 4.08 12.03
N ASN A 92 -14.26 3.25 11.16
CA ASN A 92 -13.99 1.81 11.04
C ASN A 92 -14.49 0.92 12.19
N ASP A 93 -15.31 1.44 13.12
CA ASP A 93 -15.92 0.62 14.19
C ASP A 93 -16.85 -0.47 13.63
N ASP A 94 -17.28 -0.37 12.38
CA ASP A 94 -17.98 -1.41 11.63
C ASP A 94 -17.10 -2.63 11.31
N LEU A 95 -15.79 -2.44 11.20
CA LEU A 95 -14.81 -3.49 10.89
C LEU A 95 -14.21 -4.14 12.16
N LEU A 96 -14.49 -3.60 13.33
CA LEU A 96 -13.94 -4.07 14.60
C LEU A 96 -14.46 -5.48 14.92
N VAL A 97 -13.54 -6.41 15.14
CA VAL A 97 -13.78 -7.81 15.48
C VAL A 97 -13.38 -8.08 16.93
N ARG A 98 -14.24 -8.78 17.66
CA ARG A 98 -14.04 -9.23 19.04
C ARG A 98 -14.21 -10.73 19.14
N ASP A 99 -13.68 -11.31 20.21
CA ASP A 99 -13.93 -12.72 20.53
C ASP A 99 -15.43 -12.98 20.72
N GLY A 100 -15.91 -14.05 20.10
CA GLY A 100 -17.33 -14.40 20.05
C GLY A 100 -18.08 -13.79 18.86
N ASP A 101 -17.48 -12.85 18.12
CA ASP A 101 -18.13 -12.29 16.94
C ASP A 101 -18.25 -13.33 15.83
N ARG A 102 -19.35 -13.25 15.09
CA ARG A 102 -19.49 -13.96 13.84
C ARG A 102 -18.69 -13.24 12.77
N VAL A 103 -17.81 -13.95 12.08
CA VAL A 103 -16.92 -13.39 11.07
C VAL A 103 -17.00 -14.14 9.76
N GLU A 104 -16.68 -13.45 8.67
CA GLU A 104 -16.41 -14.02 7.35
C GLU A 104 -14.94 -13.81 6.99
N VAL A 105 -14.32 -14.85 6.42
CA VAL A 105 -12.99 -14.78 5.84
C VAL A 105 -12.98 -15.49 4.48
N GLY A 106 -12.35 -14.89 3.47
CA GLY A 106 -12.28 -15.43 2.12
C GLY A 106 -10.86 -15.42 1.57
N GLY A 107 -10.43 -16.53 0.96
CA GLY A 107 -9.10 -16.60 0.35
C GLY A 107 -8.43 -17.97 0.48
N HIS A 108 -7.11 -17.97 0.69
CA HIS A 108 -6.26 -19.15 0.57
C HIS A 108 -6.28 -20.01 1.84
N VAL A 109 -6.41 -21.32 1.67
CA VAL A 109 -6.36 -22.29 2.77
C VAL A 109 -5.21 -23.26 2.56
N ILE A 110 -4.49 -23.58 3.63
CA ILE A 110 -3.36 -24.51 3.64
C ILE A 110 -3.63 -25.58 4.70
N ALA A 111 -3.52 -26.85 4.31
CA ALA A 111 -3.70 -28.00 5.18
C ALA A 111 -2.51 -28.96 5.03
N ALA A 112 -1.59 -28.88 5.99
CA ALA A 112 -0.45 -29.79 6.09
C ALA A 112 -0.88 -31.11 6.76
N PRO A 113 -0.25 -32.26 6.43
CA PRO A 113 -0.57 -33.54 7.05
C PRO A 113 -0.46 -33.49 8.58
N GLY A 114 -1.50 -33.97 9.27
CA GLY A 114 -1.52 -34.03 10.74
C GLY A 114 -1.66 -32.67 11.46
N LYS A 115 -1.91 -31.58 10.74
CA LYS A 115 -2.15 -30.25 11.30
C LYS A 115 -3.56 -29.77 10.97
N GLU A 116 -4.11 -28.91 11.83
CA GLU A 116 -5.37 -28.23 11.53
C GLU A 116 -5.20 -27.33 10.28
N PRO A 117 -6.22 -27.25 9.41
CA PRO A 117 -6.20 -26.33 8.28
C PRO A 117 -6.10 -24.88 8.76
N VAL A 118 -5.33 -24.07 8.05
CA VAL A 118 -5.19 -22.64 8.32
C VAL A 118 -5.62 -21.82 7.11
N PHE A 119 -6.33 -20.73 7.37
CA PHE A 119 -6.49 -19.64 6.43
C PHE A 119 -5.22 -18.78 6.42
N CYS A 120 -4.79 -18.38 5.22
CA CYS A 120 -3.66 -17.49 5.02
C CYS A 120 -4.09 -16.27 4.19
N PRO A 121 -3.87 -15.04 4.68
CA PRO A 121 -4.15 -13.84 3.90
C PRO A 121 -3.24 -13.77 2.66
N PRO A 122 -3.61 -12.97 1.64
CA PRO A 122 -2.79 -12.76 0.44
C PRO A 122 -1.56 -11.91 0.77
N LEU A 123 -0.59 -12.51 1.46
CA LEU A 123 0.65 -11.84 1.84
C LEU A 123 1.45 -11.42 0.60
N PRO A 124 2.18 -10.30 0.65
CA PRO A 124 3.07 -9.89 -0.43
C PRO A 124 4.06 -11.00 -0.76
N GLN A 125 3.95 -11.57 -1.97
CA GLN A 125 4.92 -12.55 -2.45
C GLN A 125 5.93 -11.83 -3.34
N PRO A 126 7.24 -11.88 -3.02
CA PRO A 126 8.23 -11.29 -3.90
C PRO A 126 8.18 -12.02 -5.25
N ALA A 127 8.01 -11.26 -6.33
CA ALA A 127 7.90 -11.74 -7.70
C ALA A 127 9.26 -12.22 -8.24
N ILE A 128 9.89 -13.16 -7.53
CA ILE A 128 11.14 -13.77 -7.94
C ILE A 128 10.79 -14.82 -9.00
N GLY A 129 11.26 -14.63 -10.23
CA GLY A 129 11.09 -15.61 -11.30
C GLY A 129 11.69 -16.94 -10.87
N ARG A 130 10.84 -17.95 -10.66
CA ARG A 130 11.29 -19.28 -10.25
C ARG A 130 11.46 -20.19 -11.45
N PRO A 131 12.52 -21.03 -11.48
CA PRO A 131 12.64 -22.05 -12.51
C PRO A 131 11.44 -22.99 -12.46
N LYS A 132 11.00 -23.44 -13.64
CA LYS A 132 9.88 -24.36 -13.80
C LYS A 132 10.15 -25.64 -13.00
N GLY A 133 9.19 -26.06 -12.17
CA GLY A 133 9.29 -27.25 -11.33
C GLY A 133 9.78 -26.98 -9.89
N ALA A 134 10.21 -25.75 -9.56
CA ALA A 134 10.56 -25.36 -8.20
C ALA A 134 9.34 -24.77 -7.44
N GLU A 135 8.22 -25.50 -7.40
CA GLU A 135 7.09 -25.10 -6.56
C GLU A 135 7.45 -25.29 -5.09
N LEU A 136 7.41 -24.19 -4.33
CA LEU A 136 7.60 -24.24 -2.89
C LEU A 136 6.38 -24.86 -2.22
N VAL A 137 6.64 -25.59 -1.13
CA VAL A 137 5.59 -26.05 -0.23
C VAL A 137 4.80 -24.83 0.25
N PRO A 138 3.47 -24.78 0.05
CA PRO A 138 2.65 -23.71 0.57
C PRO A 138 2.81 -23.62 2.09
N SER A 139 3.11 -22.43 2.58
CA SER A 139 3.25 -22.14 4.01
C SER A 139 2.64 -20.79 4.32
N CYS A 140 2.08 -20.65 5.52
CA CYS A 140 1.67 -19.36 6.07
C CYS A 140 2.55 -19.07 7.30
N PRO A 141 3.14 -17.88 7.41
CA PRO A 141 3.77 -17.45 8.66
C PRO A 141 2.75 -17.51 9.80
N ALA A 142 3.20 -17.95 10.98
CA ALA A 142 2.32 -18.25 12.11
C ALA A 142 1.59 -17.00 12.62
N GLU A 143 2.20 -15.83 12.46
CA GLU A 143 1.67 -14.53 12.83
C GLU A 143 0.45 -14.11 11.98
N TYR A 144 0.29 -14.68 10.77
CA TYR A 144 -0.82 -14.39 9.86
C TYR A 144 -1.79 -15.57 9.68
N ALA A 145 -1.45 -16.74 10.24
CA ALA A 145 -2.26 -17.93 10.12
C ALA A 145 -3.49 -17.88 11.03
N VAL A 146 -4.67 -18.16 10.46
CA VAL A 146 -5.91 -18.33 11.23
C VAL A 146 -6.32 -19.80 11.19
N THR A 147 -6.41 -20.42 12.35
CA THR A 147 -6.81 -21.81 12.49
C THR A 147 -8.29 -21.99 12.18
N LEU A 148 -8.64 -23.00 11.37
CA LEU A 148 -10.02 -23.28 10.96
C LEU A 148 -10.50 -24.61 11.59
N LYS A 149 -11.23 -24.53 12.70
CA LYS A 149 -11.79 -25.71 13.37
C LYS A 149 -13.09 -26.15 12.69
N GLY A 150 -13.20 -27.44 12.39
CA GLY A 150 -14.37 -27.99 11.67
C GLY A 150 -14.36 -27.76 10.16
N PHE A 151 -13.25 -27.30 9.59
CA PHE A 151 -13.11 -27.05 8.15
C PHE A 151 -13.14 -28.34 7.32
N ASP A 152 -13.90 -28.33 6.21
CA ASP A 152 -14.04 -29.49 5.31
C ASP A 152 -13.14 -29.33 4.07
N LEU A 153 -12.05 -30.10 4.03
CA LEU A 153 -11.10 -30.09 2.92
C LEU A 153 -11.69 -30.55 1.58
N ASN A 154 -12.83 -31.24 1.59
CA ASN A 154 -13.52 -31.68 0.37
C ASN A 154 -14.31 -30.55 -0.30
N LYS A 155 -14.59 -29.46 0.42
CA LYS A 155 -15.28 -28.26 -0.07
C LYS A 155 -14.33 -27.13 -0.46
N LEU A 156 -13.04 -27.44 -0.68
CA LEU A 156 -12.07 -26.47 -1.18
C LEU A 156 -12.26 -26.18 -2.67
N GLY A 157 -12.35 -24.91 -3.03
CA GLY A 157 -12.18 -24.44 -4.40
C GLY A 157 -10.73 -24.57 -4.86
N TYR A 158 -10.53 -24.83 -6.16
CA TYR A 158 -9.20 -24.92 -6.79
C TYR A 158 -8.19 -25.78 -6.01
N ALA A 159 -8.68 -26.88 -5.44
CA ALA A 159 -7.85 -27.71 -4.58
C ALA A 159 -6.67 -28.32 -5.35
N LYS A 160 -5.48 -28.22 -4.77
CA LYS A 160 -4.26 -28.87 -5.26
C LYS A 160 -3.44 -29.41 -4.09
N THR A 161 -2.60 -30.39 -4.37
CA THR A 161 -1.66 -30.96 -3.39
C THR A 161 -0.25 -30.74 -3.88
N ILE A 162 0.56 -30.03 -3.09
CA ILE A 162 1.96 -29.73 -3.40
C ILE A 162 2.79 -30.33 -2.27
N GLN A 163 3.63 -31.32 -2.61
CA GLN A 163 4.51 -32.00 -1.64
C GLN A 163 3.77 -32.48 -0.38
N GLY A 164 2.57 -33.04 -0.55
CA GLY A 164 1.74 -33.55 0.55
C GLY A 164 0.89 -32.50 1.28
N VAL A 165 1.09 -31.20 1.03
CA VAL A 165 0.27 -30.11 1.58
C VAL A 165 -0.90 -29.83 0.64
N ARG A 166 -2.13 -29.98 1.15
CA ARG A 166 -3.35 -29.64 0.40
C ARG A 166 -3.62 -28.16 0.54
N THR A 167 -3.95 -27.51 -0.57
CA THR A 167 -4.24 -26.08 -0.59
C THR A 167 -5.37 -25.78 -1.57
N GLY A 168 -6.05 -24.66 -1.38
CA GLY A 168 -7.15 -24.22 -2.24
C GLY A 168 -7.67 -22.87 -1.78
N SER A 169 -8.93 -22.60 -2.10
CA SER A 169 -9.61 -21.38 -1.66
C SER A 169 -11.00 -21.67 -1.12
N ALA A 170 -11.40 -20.93 -0.09
CA ALA A 170 -12.71 -21.03 0.55
C ALA A 170 -13.17 -19.66 1.01
N ILE A 171 -14.49 -19.50 1.12
CA ILE A 171 -15.12 -18.48 1.96
C ILE A 171 -15.67 -19.22 3.18
N VAL A 172 -15.30 -18.78 4.36
CA VAL A 172 -15.64 -19.40 5.64
C VAL A 172 -16.35 -18.37 6.50
N THR A 173 -17.46 -18.81 7.10
CA THR A 173 -18.15 -18.06 8.14
C THR A 173 -18.13 -18.87 9.42
N GLY A 174 -17.86 -18.21 10.54
CA GLY A 174 -17.76 -18.88 11.84
C GLY A 174 -17.66 -17.91 13.00
N ILE A 175 -17.38 -18.46 14.19
CA ILE A 175 -17.16 -17.66 15.40
C ILE A 175 -15.67 -17.44 15.60
N TRP A 176 -15.30 -16.17 15.77
CA TRP A 176 -13.93 -15.76 16.03
C TRP A 176 -13.55 -15.97 17.49
N SER A 177 -12.36 -16.52 17.74
CA SER A 177 -11.73 -16.54 19.06
C SER A 177 -10.21 -16.46 18.90
N GLY A 178 -9.66 -15.28 19.15
CA GLY A 178 -8.23 -14.97 19.10
C GLY A 178 -7.65 -15.03 17.69
N ARG A 179 -7.26 -16.22 17.24
CA ARG A 179 -6.80 -16.50 15.85
C ARG A 179 -7.38 -17.82 15.33
N THR A 180 -8.51 -18.22 15.89
CA THR A 180 -9.24 -19.43 15.51
C THR A 180 -10.63 -19.04 15.06
N ILE A 181 -11.09 -19.67 13.98
CA ILE A 181 -12.49 -19.64 13.55
C ILE A 181 -13.07 -21.02 13.76
N GLU A 182 -14.12 -21.09 14.58
CA GLU A 182 -15.00 -22.25 14.61
C GLU A 182 -15.94 -22.18 13.40
N VAL A 183 -15.64 -22.99 12.37
CA VAL A 183 -16.32 -22.95 11.08
C VAL A 183 -17.77 -23.43 11.24
N GLN A 184 -18.70 -22.55 10.87
CA GLN A 184 -20.13 -22.86 10.82
C GLN A 184 -20.60 -23.09 9.39
N GLU A 185 -20.09 -22.29 8.45
CA GLU A 185 -20.42 -22.38 7.03
C GLU A 185 -19.15 -22.29 6.18
N GLN A 186 -19.15 -23.03 5.06
CA GLN A 186 -18.06 -23.04 4.10
C GLN A 186 -18.64 -23.06 2.69
N THR A 187 -18.18 -22.14 1.85
CA THR A 187 -18.53 -22.08 0.44
C THR A 187 -17.29 -21.96 -0.44
N VAL A 188 -17.43 -22.38 -1.70
CA VAL A 188 -16.38 -22.20 -2.71
C VAL A 188 -16.46 -20.76 -3.22
N PRO A 189 -15.33 -20.01 -3.30
CA PRO A 189 -15.35 -18.68 -3.88
C PRO A 189 -15.90 -18.76 -5.31
N LYS A 190 -16.85 -17.90 -5.66
CA LYS A 190 -17.31 -17.82 -7.04
C LYS A 190 -16.13 -17.41 -7.92
N THR A 191 -15.80 -18.24 -8.91
CA THR A 191 -14.82 -17.88 -9.94
C THR A 191 -15.29 -16.58 -10.57
N LEU A 192 -14.60 -15.47 -10.33
CA LEU A 192 -14.77 -14.30 -11.18
C LEU A 192 -14.25 -14.71 -12.56
N SER A 193 -15.15 -14.78 -13.54
CA SER A 193 -14.82 -15.18 -14.90
C SER A 193 -13.72 -14.26 -15.44
N THR A 194 -12.54 -14.84 -15.71
CA THR A 194 -11.37 -14.12 -16.23
C THR A 194 -11.56 -13.62 -17.67
N THR A 195 -12.69 -13.93 -18.30
CA THR A 195 -13.09 -13.47 -19.64
C THR A 195 -13.93 -12.20 -19.65
N ALA A 196 -14.13 -11.54 -18.50
CA ALA A 196 -14.41 -10.11 -18.58
C ALA A 196 -13.16 -9.48 -19.20
N GLU A 197 -13.21 -9.19 -20.51
CA GLU A 197 -12.43 -8.10 -21.10
C GLU A 197 -12.33 -7.04 -20.02
N LEU A 198 -11.12 -6.72 -19.54
CA LEU A 198 -10.82 -5.85 -18.40
C LEU A 198 -11.41 -4.44 -18.64
N HIS A 199 -12.73 -4.36 -18.63
CA HIS A 199 -13.54 -3.15 -18.62
C HIS A 199 -13.40 -2.66 -17.19
N ILE A 200 -12.29 -1.98 -16.97
CA ILE A 200 -12.10 -1.22 -15.75
C ILE A 200 -13.24 -0.20 -15.75
N PRO A 201 -14.14 -0.25 -14.76
CA PRO A 201 -15.24 0.70 -14.69
C PRO A 201 -14.67 2.12 -14.71
N PRO A 202 -15.37 3.09 -15.33
CA PRO A 202 -14.93 4.47 -15.35
C PRO A 202 -14.59 4.97 -13.94
N ASP A 203 -13.41 5.57 -13.79
CA ASP A 203 -13.02 6.18 -12.53
C ASP A 203 -13.85 7.46 -12.29
N GLN A 204 -14.25 7.69 -11.05
CA GLN A 204 -14.86 8.95 -10.68
C GLN A 204 -13.77 10.02 -10.52
N VAL A 205 -13.76 11.01 -11.41
CA VAL A 205 -12.89 12.19 -11.29
C VAL A 205 -13.57 13.21 -10.36
N PRO A 206 -12.90 13.70 -9.30
CA PRO A 206 -13.53 14.62 -8.32
C PRO A 206 -13.94 15.97 -8.91
N CYS A 207 -13.26 16.43 -9.96
CA CYS A 207 -13.56 17.68 -10.63
C CYS A 207 -14.65 17.50 -11.71
N PRO A 208 -15.50 18.53 -11.94
CA PRO A 208 -16.36 18.52 -13.11
C PRO A 208 -15.55 18.50 -14.40
N GLU A 209 -16.10 17.86 -15.44
CA GLU A 209 -15.51 17.87 -16.77
C GLU A 209 -15.44 19.31 -17.31
N PRO A 210 -14.30 19.76 -17.86
CA PRO A 210 -14.16 21.12 -18.39
C PRO A 210 -15.07 21.35 -19.60
N ALA A 211 -15.34 22.63 -19.89
CA ALA A 211 -16.05 23.00 -21.11
C ALA A 211 -15.26 22.51 -22.35
N GLY A 212 -15.92 21.70 -23.19
CA GLY A 212 -15.29 21.03 -24.34
C GLY A 212 -14.81 19.60 -24.07
N GLY A 213 -14.92 19.12 -22.83
CA GLY A 213 -14.59 17.76 -22.46
C GLY A 213 -13.11 17.53 -22.12
N TRP A 214 -12.83 16.35 -21.55
CA TRP A 214 -11.44 15.89 -21.39
C TRP A 214 -10.81 15.55 -22.74
N LYS A 215 -9.59 16.04 -22.99
CA LYS A 215 -8.86 15.77 -24.24
C LYS A 215 -8.56 14.28 -24.37
N ALA A 216 -8.74 13.72 -25.56
CA ALA A 216 -8.38 12.35 -25.87
C ALA A 216 -6.85 12.18 -25.97
N GLY A 217 -6.35 11.00 -25.63
CA GLY A 217 -4.94 10.62 -25.77
C GLY A 217 -4.15 10.70 -24.47
N PRO A 218 -2.91 10.16 -24.49
CA PRO A 218 -2.09 10.05 -23.29
C PRO A 218 -1.56 11.41 -22.84
N ASN A 219 -1.45 11.60 -21.53
CA ASN A 219 -0.80 12.77 -20.95
C ASN A 219 0.54 12.38 -20.31
N ASP A 220 1.60 13.14 -20.58
CA ASP A 220 2.91 12.88 -19.99
C ASP A 220 3.12 13.69 -18.70
N ILE A 221 2.83 13.07 -17.56
CA ILE A 221 3.10 13.62 -16.22
C ILE A 221 4.57 13.51 -15.81
N ASN A 222 5.36 12.66 -16.49
CA ASN A 222 6.71 12.28 -16.05
C ASN A 222 7.79 13.25 -16.52
N LYS A 223 7.40 14.41 -17.05
CA LYS A 223 8.33 15.48 -17.45
C LYS A 223 9.16 15.93 -16.24
N PRO A 224 10.49 16.11 -16.35
CA PRO A 224 11.33 16.51 -15.22
C PRO A 224 10.87 17.79 -14.50
N GLY A 225 10.32 18.76 -15.25
CA GLY A 225 9.79 20.00 -14.67
C GLY A 225 8.54 19.79 -13.80
N VAL A 226 7.72 18.79 -14.12
CA VAL A 226 6.55 18.41 -13.32
C VAL A 226 7.01 17.75 -12.02
N ALA A 227 7.93 16.79 -12.11
CA ALA A 227 8.50 16.13 -10.93
C ALA A 227 9.15 17.15 -9.98
N ALA A 228 10.01 18.03 -10.48
CA ALA A 228 10.65 19.07 -9.68
C ALA A 228 9.63 20.04 -9.05
N PHE A 229 8.55 20.39 -9.76
CA PHE A 229 7.50 21.25 -9.22
C PHE A 229 6.79 20.61 -8.02
N LEU A 230 6.47 19.31 -8.12
CA LEU A 230 5.76 18.55 -7.10
C LEU A 230 6.66 18.23 -5.91
N ASP A 231 7.93 17.92 -6.15
CA ASP A 231 8.93 17.68 -5.11
C ASP A 231 9.20 18.94 -4.27
N ALA A 232 9.15 20.14 -4.87
CA ALA A 232 9.22 21.38 -4.12
C ALA A 232 7.95 21.67 -3.27
N ARG A 233 6.87 20.91 -3.47
CA ARG A 233 5.53 21.15 -2.88
C ARG A 233 4.93 19.92 -2.21
N GLN A 234 5.76 18.95 -1.80
CA GLN A 234 5.29 17.74 -1.13
C GLN A 234 4.54 18.02 0.18
N ALA A 235 4.87 19.13 0.85
CA ALA A 235 4.15 19.60 2.04
C ALA A 235 2.83 20.32 1.73
N GLN A 236 2.52 20.55 0.45
CA GLN A 236 1.34 21.28 0.00
C GLN A 236 0.34 20.35 -0.70
N ALA A 237 0.85 19.42 -1.52
CA ALA A 237 0.05 18.61 -2.42
C ALA A 237 0.43 17.12 -2.35
N THR A 238 -0.42 16.29 -2.94
CA THR A 238 -0.27 14.84 -3.08
C THR A 238 0.50 14.48 -4.35
N ASP A 239 0.89 13.21 -4.48
CA ASP A 239 1.39 12.70 -5.75
C ASP A 239 0.27 12.63 -6.81
N PRO A 240 0.60 12.81 -8.10
CA PRO A 240 -0.39 12.80 -9.17
C PRO A 240 -0.93 11.38 -9.37
N ARG A 241 -2.26 11.25 -9.45
CA ARG A 241 -2.92 9.96 -9.71
C ARG A 241 -3.60 9.99 -11.07
N LEU A 242 -3.37 8.95 -11.87
CA LEU A 242 -3.99 8.77 -13.18
C LEU A 242 -5.37 8.11 -13.03
N LEU A 243 -6.41 8.74 -13.56
CA LEU A 243 -7.77 8.24 -13.62
C LEU A 243 -8.26 8.14 -15.07
N TYR A 244 -9.18 7.22 -15.30
CA TYR A 244 -9.78 6.92 -16.60
C TYR A 244 -11.30 7.15 -16.56
N PRO A 245 -11.78 8.41 -16.69
CA PRO A 245 -13.20 8.76 -16.56
C PRO A 245 -14.12 8.16 -17.62
N LYS A 246 -13.56 7.56 -18.68
CA LYS A 246 -14.31 6.85 -19.72
C LYS A 246 -13.81 5.40 -19.90
N GLY A 247 -13.19 4.84 -18.86
CA GLY A 247 -12.57 3.51 -18.87
C GLY A 247 -11.24 3.45 -19.65
N ARG A 248 -10.59 2.29 -19.63
CA ARG A 248 -9.30 2.06 -20.32
C ARG A 248 -9.51 1.53 -21.74
N VAL A 249 -10.10 2.37 -22.61
CA VAL A 249 -10.28 2.04 -24.03
C VAL A 249 -9.41 2.93 -24.92
N PRO A 250 -8.94 2.44 -26.09
CA PRO A 250 -8.13 3.25 -26.99
C PRO A 250 -8.80 4.59 -27.34
N GLY A 251 -8.06 5.69 -27.19
CA GLY A 251 -8.57 7.05 -27.46
C GLY A 251 -9.43 7.64 -26.34
N ALA A 252 -9.66 6.93 -25.23
CA ALA A 252 -10.28 7.53 -24.05
C ALA A 252 -9.38 8.61 -23.42
N PRO A 253 -9.96 9.63 -22.77
CA PRO A 253 -9.20 10.61 -22.01
C PRO A 253 -8.56 9.97 -20.77
N GLU A 254 -7.31 10.33 -20.56
CA GLU A 254 -6.59 10.15 -19.30
C GLU A 254 -6.67 11.45 -18.50
N VAL A 255 -6.89 11.40 -17.19
CA VAL A 255 -6.93 12.61 -16.34
C VAL A 255 -6.02 12.40 -15.13
N TYR A 256 -5.08 13.33 -14.94
CA TYR A 256 -4.29 13.37 -13.72
C TYR A 256 -5.00 14.19 -12.65
N THR A 257 -5.15 13.61 -11.46
CA THR A 257 -5.66 14.29 -10.27
C THR A 257 -4.53 14.65 -9.32
N ILE A 258 -4.59 15.85 -8.75
CA ILE A 258 -3.68 16.30 -7.69
C ILE A 258 -4.52 16.91 -6.57
N GLY A 259 -4.43 16.32 -5.38
CA GLY A 259 -4.98 16.88 -4.17
C GLY A 259 -4.07 17.96 -3.59
N VAL A 260 -4.62 19.13 -3.27
CA VAL A 260 -3.95 20.20 -2.50
C VAL A 260 -4.50 20.17 -1.08
N ALA A 261 -3.62 19.94 -0.10
CA ALA A 261 -4.00 19.87 1.30
C ALA A 261 -3.86 21.22 2.00
N HIS A 262 -2.82 21.97 1.65
CA HIS A 262 -2.46 23.23 2.30
C HIS A 262 -2.32 24.36 1.27
N GLY A 263 -2.60 25.60 1.67
CA GLY A 263 -2.47 26.77 0.80
C GLY A 263 -3.62 26.97 -0.19
N ASP A 264 -3.41 27.86 -1.17
CA ASP A 264 -4.46 28.27 -2.12
C ASP A 264 -4.55 27.34 -3.34
N LEU A 265 -5.72 26.72 -3.51
CA LEU A 265 -6.00 25.76 -4.57
C LEU A 265 -5.87 26.38 -5.97
N ALA A 266 -6.37 27.60 -6.16
CA ALA A 266 -6.36 28.28 -7.45
C ALA A 266 -4.94 28.67 -7.86
N ALA A 267 -4.15 29.22 -6.94
CA ALA A 267 -2.76 29.58 -7.15
C ALA A 267 -1.90 28.34 -7.44
N PHE A 268 -2.12 27.23 -6.73
CA PHE A 268 -1.45 25.97 -7.04
C PHE A 268 -1.76 25.53 -8.47
N ARG A 269 -3.04 25.51 -8.86
CA ARG A 269 -3.48 25.15 -10.21
C ARG A 269 -2.82 26.02 -11.28
N THR A 270 -2.92 27.35 -11.14
CA THR A 270 -2.31 28.29 -12.10
C THR A 270 -0.79 28.14 -12.18
N ALA A 271 -0.12 27.81 -11.08
CA ALA A 271 1.31 27.55 -11.09
C ALA A 271 1.67 26.22 -11.77
N PHE A 272 0.88 25.16 -11.52
CA PHE A 272 1.11 23.83 -12.09
C PHE A 272 0.82 23.78 -13.59
N GLU A 273 -0.20 24.50 -14.07
CA GLU A 273 -0.54 24.62 -15.50
C GLU A 273 0.60 25.25 -16.35
N LYS A 274 1.60 25.88 -15.72
CA LYS A 274 2.80 26.38 -16.42
C LYS A 274 3.81 25.28 -16.75
N VAL A 275 3.75 24.15 -16.05
CA VAL A 275 4.67 23.01 -16.24
C VAL A 275 3.96 21.76 -16.79
N TYR A 276 2.63 21.75 -16.79
CA TYR A 276 1.81 20.64 -17.28
C TYR A 276 0.61 21.14 -18.09
N ASP A 277 0.45 20.62 -19.30
CA ASP A 277 -0.50 21.05 -20.33
C ASP A 277 -1.60 20.01 -20.65
N GLY A 278 -1.58 18.87 -19.94
CA GLY A 278 -2.53 17.77 -20.10
C GLY A 278 -3.84 17.95 -19.33
N ASN A 279 -4.70 16.93 -19.37
CA ASN A 279 -5.92 16.93 -18.56
C ASN A 279 -5.55 16.88 -17.07
N LEU A 280 -6.07 17.86 -16.32
CA LEU A 280 -5.76 18.06 -14.92
C LEU A 280 -7.04 18.27 -14.11
N CYS A 281 -7.13 17.58 -12.98
CA CYS A 281 -8.08 17.88 -11.92
C CYS A 281 -7.31 18.21 -10.64
N VAL A 282 -7.33 19.48 -10.23
CA VAL A 282 -6.80 19.91 -8.93
C VAL A 282 -7.96 20.08 -7.98
N HIS A 283 -7.93 19.41 -6.84
CA HIS A 283 -9.00 19.47 -5.85
C HIS A 283 -8.45 19.58 -4.42
N GLN A 284 -9.30 20.01 -3.49
CA GLN A 284 -8.93 20.04 -2.07
C GLN A 284 -8.87 18.62 -1.51
N VAL A 285 -7.91 18.36 -0.63
CA VAL A 285 -7.80 17.13 0.16
C VAL A 285 -7.42 17.44 1.61
N LYS A 286 -7.43 16.43 2.48
CA LYS A 286 -7.00 16.60 3.88
C LYS A 286 -5.48 16.49 4.06
N LEU A 287 -4.84 15.56 3.34
CA LEU A 287 -3.44 15.19 3.57
C LEU A 287 -2.57 15.49 2.35
N SER A 288 -1.40 16.08 2.58
CA SER A 288 -0.36 16.24 1.56
C SER A 288 0.50 14.98 1.44
N LYS A 289 1.38 14.92 0.44
CA LYS A 289 2.39 13.85 0.31
C LYS A 289 3.27 13.75 1.56
N ALA A 290 3.70 14.89 2.12
CA ALA A 290 4.49 14.90 3.34
C ALA A 290 3.70 14.40 4.56
N ASP A 291 2.40 14.67 4.64
CA ASP A 291 1.54 14.16 5.72
C ASP A 291 1.37 12.65 5.59
N LEU A 292 1.10 12.15 4.37
CA LEU A 292 1.03 10.72 4.08
C LEU A 292 2.36 10.00 4.39
N ALA A 293 3.51 10.61 4.09
CA ALA A 293 4.81 10.04 4.42
C ALA A 293 5.05 9.93 5.94
N LYS A 294 4.63 10.94 6.71
CA LYS A 294 4.69 10.91 8.19
C LYS A 294 3.79 9.80 8.75
N ILE A 295 2.56 9.71 8.27
CA ILE A 295 1.61 8.65 8.66
C ILE A 295 2.14 7.27 8.26
N GLY A 296 2.71 7.14 7.06
CA GLY A 296 3.35 5.91 6.59
C GLY A 296 4.52 5.49 7.49
N THR A 297 5.37 6.43 7.91
CA THR A 297 6.46 6.16 8.86
C THR A 297 5.92 5.69 10.22
N ALA A 298 4.82 6.28 10.70
CA ALA A 298 4.19 5.85 11.93
C ALA A 298 3.56 4.45 11.81
N ALA A 299 2.96 4.13 10.66
CA ALA A 299 2.41 2.80 10.37
C ALA A 299 3.52 1.74 10.22
N ASP A 300 4.65 2.08 9.59
CA ASP A 300 5.82 1.22 9.46
C ASP A 300 6.34 0.77 10.83
N ALA A 301 6.42 1.71 11.79
CA ALA A 301 6.80 1.40 13.18
C ALA A 301 5.83 0.48 13.93
N LEU A 302 4.65 0.18 13.36
CA LEU A 302 3.69 -0.78 13.91
C LEU A 302 3.82 -2.19 13.28
N MET A 303 4.49 -2.33 12.14
CA MET A 303 4.63 -3.60 11.42
C MET A 303 5.34 -4.67 12.28
N ASP A 304 6.34 -4.27 13.07
CA ASP A 304 7.13 -5.18 13.91
C ASP A 304 6.45 -5.55 15.25
N LYS A 305 5.22 -5.07 15.50
CA LYS A 305 4.55 -5.22 16.81
C LYS A 305 3.57 -6.38 16.92
N ASP A 306 3.59 -7.32 15.97
CA ASP A 306 2.65 -8.48 15.90
C ASP A 306 1.17 -8.06 16.01
N LEU A 307 0.80 -6.95 15.36
CA LEU A 307 -0.57 -6.44 15.31
C LEU A 307 -1.37 -6.99 14.12
N GLY A 308 -0.86 -8.02 13.44
CA GLY A 308 -1.49 -8.62 12.26
C GLY A 308 -1.49 -7.72 11.01
N MET A 309 -0.78 -6.58 11.02
CA MET A 309 -0.55 -5.75 9.84
C MET A 309 0.48 -6.43 8.92
N TYR A 310 0.17 -6.53 7.63
CA TYR A 310 1.06 -7.14 6.64
C TYR A 310 1.32 -6.26 5.42
N GLY A 311 0.75 -5.04 5.41
CA GLY A 311 1.04 -4.06 4.39
C GLY A 311 0.43 -2.70 4.71
N PHE A 312 1.02 -1.67 4.14
CA PHE A 312 0.44 -0.33 4.09
C PHE A 312 0.91 0.37 2.81
N GLY A 313 0.18 1.39 2.40
CA GLY A 313 0.54 2.21 1.24
C GLY A 313 -0.50 3.28 0.94
N PRO A 314 -0.27 4.13 -0.06
CA PRO A 314 -1.28 5.10 -0.47
C PRO A 314 -2.57 4.39 -0.91
N ASP A 315 -3.72 4.81 -0.37
CA ASP A 315 -5.03 4.38 -0.83
C ASP A 315 -5.83 5.61 -1.28
N GLY A 316 -6.04 5.73 -2.59
CA GLY A 316 -6.62 6.93 -3.17
C GLY A 316 -5.65 8.10 -3.23
N VAL A 317 -6.14 9.32 -3.00
CA VAL A 317 -5.36 10.56 -3.11
C VAL A 317 -4.87 11.04 -1.74
N ASP A 318 -5.65 10.84 -0.68
CA ASP A 318 -5.42 11.48 0.62
C ASP A 318 -5.65 10.57 1.83
N LYS A 319 -5.47 9.25 1.66
CA LYS A 319 -5.50 8.28 2.76
C LYS A 319 -4.35 7.29 2.67
N LEU A 320 -4.00 6.73 3.82
CA LEU A 320 -3.13 5.57 3.90
C LEU A 320 -3.97 4.29 4.00
N GLY A 321 -3.84 3.40 3.02
CA GLY A 321 -4.35 2.04 3.11
C GLY A 321 -3.51 1.21 4.08
N ILE A 322 -4.17 0.47 4.96
CA ILE A 322 -3.55 -0.51 5.85
C ILE A 322 -4.19 -1.87 5.61
N SER A 323 -3.38 -2.84 5.24
CA SER A 323 -3.78 -4.24 5.08
C SER A 323 -3.45 -5.01 6.35
N ALA A 324 -4.47 -5.57 6.98
CA ALA A 324 -4.33 -6.30 8.23
C ALA A 324 -5.16 -7.60 8.23
N LEU A 325 -4.74 -8.58 9.03
CA LEU A 325 -5.46 -9.83 9.18
C LEU A 325 -6.84 -9.59 9.80
N VAL A 326 -6.87 -8.87 10.92
CA VAL A 326 -8.05 -8.54 11.71
C VAL A 326 -7.88 -7.14 12.27
N TYR A 327 -8.99 -6.40 12.40
CA TYR A 327 -9.01 -5.14 13.15
C TYR A 327 -9.65 -5.37 14.51
N ASP A 328 -8.82 -5.52 15.53
CA ASP A 328 -9.21 -5.70 16.92
C ASP A 328 -8.93 -4.44 17.75
N GLU A 329 -9.22 -4.49 19.06
CA GLU A 329 -9.01 -3.35 19.97
C GLU A 329 -7.52 -2.98 20.10
N ALA A 330 -6.60 -3.93 19.95
CA ALA A 330 -5.17 -3.68 20.04
C ALA A 330 -4.68 -2.90 18.81
N LEU A 331 -5.05 -3.33 17.60
CA LEU A 331 -4.74 -2.62 16.37
C LEU A 331 -5.43 -1.25 16.34
N LYS A 332 -6.71 -1.16 16.73
CA LYS A 332 -7.42 0.14 16.88
C LYS A 332 -6.67 1.11 17.78
N THR A 333 -6.25 0.64 18.96
CA THR A 333 -5.50 1.47 19.92
C THR A 333 -4.17 1.91 19.32
N ALA A 334 -3.45 1.02 18.65
CA ALA A 334 -2.17 1.33 18.01
C ALA A 334 -2.29 2.33 16.85
N LEU A 335 -3.40 2.29 16.10
CA LEU A 335 -3.68 3.20 14.98
C LEU A 335 -4.30 4.53 15.40
N THR A 336 -4.85 4.63 16.61
CA THR A 336 -5.49 5.87 17.09
C THR A 336 -4.58 7.11 17.00
N PRO A 337 -3.29 7.06 17.41
CA PRO A 337 -2.38 8.21 17.27
C PRO A 337 -2.11 8.65 15.83
N ILE A 338 -2.31 7.76 14.85
CA ILE A 338 -2.14 8.06 13.41
C ILE A 338 -3.38 8.81 12.85
N GLY A 339 -4.51 8.75 13.56
CA GLY A 339 -5.80 9.29 13.16
C GLY A 339 -6.57 8.30 12.30
N LEU A 340 -7.56 7.63 12.89
CA LEU A 340 -8.36 6.58 12.24
C LEU A 340 -9.12 7.08 10.99
N GLU A 341 -9.36 8.38 10.90
CA GLU A 341 -10.00 9.01 9.75
C GLU A 341 -9.05 9.22 8.55
N ASN A 342 -7.73 9.17 8.78
CA ASN A 342 -6.68 9.35 7.78
C ASN A 342 -6.28 8.03 7.10
N ILE A 343 -6.83 6.91 7.57
CA ILE A 343 -6.53 5.57 7.10
C ILE A 343 -7.75 4.92 6.45
N LYS A 344 -7.50 3.99 5.55
CA LYS A 344 -8.50 3.03 5.07
C LYS A 344 -8.01 1.63 5.40
N LEU A 345 -8.82 0.89 6.15
CA LEU A 345 -8.51 -0.48 6.54
C LEU A 345 -9.01 -1.47 5.49
N ASP A 346 -8.12 -2.33 5.04
CA ASP A 346 -8.42 -3.53 4.26
C ASP A 346 -8.14 -4.76 5.13
N VAL A 347 -9.19 -5.22 5.82
CA VAL A 347 -9.11 -6.35 6.74
C VAL A 347 -9.61 -7.62 6.09
N VAL A 348 -8.92 -8.71 6.39
CA VAL A 348 -9.21 -10.02 5.79
C VAL A 348 -10.32 -10.75 6.54
N VAL A 349 -10.29 -10.71 7.87
CA VAL A 349 -11.37 -11.19 8.74
C VAL A 349 -12.36 -10.04 8.93
N LYS A 350 -13.59 -10.21 8.44
CA LYS A 350 -14.64 -9.19 8.49
C LYS A 350 -15.76 -9.62 9.44
N PRO A 351 -16.26 -8.74 10.31
CA PRO A 351 -17.41 -9.07 11.13
C PRO A 351 -18.68 -9.17 10.26
N LEU A 352 -19.55 -10.13 10.59
CA LEU A 352 -20.89 -10.24 10.04
C LEU A 352 -21.88 -9.70 11.07
N ARG A 353 -22.53 -8.58 10.74
CA ARG A 353 -23.55 -7.93 11.56
C ARG A 353 -24.90 -7.96 10.85
#